data_AF-A0A157SJK8-F1
#
_entry.id   AF-A0A157SJK8-F1
#
_cell.length_a   1.000
_cell.length_b   1.000
_cell.length_c   1.000
_cell.angle_alpha   90.00
_cell.angle_beta   90.00
_cell.angle_gamma   90.00
#
_symmetry.space_group_name_H-M   'P 1'
#
loop_
_entity.id
_entity.type
_entity.pdbx_description
1 polymer ?
#
loop_
_entity_poly.entity_id
_entity_poly.type
_entity_poly.pdbx_seq_one_letter_code
_entity_poly.pdbx_strand_id
1 'polypeptide(L)'
;MPTPKFKPRPQMGTQSRKDWKDHPLAIAVVVAVGTAVFFMTVVVPLRVDLLTAKVERLAELSANSASIAKELERTKRELAEVRAALQTSLLKSPFQDRSVYPLGFDEVVIGTPVAELISRYPDGTWDEERAYYYVNAKFDAVVTGGTYYFTERGGKGKVSQILFHLASGEKAGTDLARKHFLANFGEPDATRRRSMFWRATDREWVTLDAPHDPLPGAYRVYAVNAAAPTYEFELLKR
;
A
#
# COMPACT_ATOMS: atom_id res chain seq x y z
N MET A 1 -34.79 -106.06 67.41
CA MET A 1 -34.63 -106.48 66.00
C MET A 1 -33.78 -105.45 65.27
N PRO A 2 -32.58 -105.80 64.77
CA PRO A 2 -31.58 -104.87 64.23
C PRO A 2 -31.70 -104.68 62.71
N THR A 3 -31.58 -103.43 62.25
CA THR A 3 -31.52 -103.04 60.83
C THR A 3 -30.05 -102.88 60.35
N PRO A 4 -29.75 -103.22 59.07
CA PRO A 4 -28.37 -103.39 58.60
C PRO A 4 -27.67 -102.08 58.19
N LYS A 5 -26.37 -102.01 58.48
CA LYS A 5 -25.44 -100.92 58.13
C LYS A 5 -25.14 -100.91 56.62
N PHE A 6 -25.39 -99.76 55.99
CA PHE A 6 -25.10 -99.49 54.58
C PHE A 6 -23.60 -99.15 54.40
N LYS A 7 -22.89 -99.89 53.55
CA LYS A 7 -21.50 -99.60 53.14
C LYS A 7 -21.51 -98.56 52.00
N PRO A 8 -20.71 -97.48 52.06
CA PRO A 8 -20.58 -96.56 50.94
C PRO A 8 -19.82 -97.22 49.77
N ARG A 9 -20.36 -97.07 48.56
CA ARG A 9 -19.70 -97.48 47.30
C ARG A 9 -18.53 -96.53 46.99
N PRO A 10 -17.39 -97.05 46.53
CA PRO A 10 -16.31 -96.22 46.00
C PRO A 10 -16.76 -95.57 44.69
N GLN A 11 -16.63 -94.24 44.60
CA GLN A 11 -16.80 -93.53 43.34
C GLN A 11 -15.63 -93.89 42.42
N MET A 12 -15.92 -94.61 41.34
CA MET A 12 -14.98 -94.80 40.24
C MET A 12 -14.73 -93.44 39.61
N GLY A 13 -13.49 -92.96 39.74
CA GLY A 13 -13.01 -91.80 39.01
C GLY A 13 -13.13 -92.05 37.51
N THR A 14 -13.90 -91.21 36.84
CA THR A 14 -13.85 -91.08 35.39
C THR A 14 -12.46 -90.60 35.03
N GLN A 15 -11.62 -91.49 34.50
CA GLN A 15 -10.38 -91.13 33.83
C GLN A 15 -10.74 -90.14 32.71
N SER A 16 -10.43 -88.86 32.93
CA SER A 16 -10.46 -87.85 31.88
C SER A 16 -9.50 -88.33 30.79
N ARG A 17 -10.05 -88.75 29.64
CA ARG A 17 -9.25 -88.96 28.43
C ARG A 17 -8.54 -87.64 28.18
N LYS A 18 -7.22 -87.63 28.38
CA LYS A 18 -6.38 -86.46 28.09
C LYS A 18 -6.35 -86.33 26.56
N ASP A 19 -7.35 -85.64 26.03
CA ASP A 19 -7.49 -85.39 24.61
C ASP A 19 -6.34 -84.48 24.21
N TRP A 20 -5.64 -84.83 23.13
CA TRP A 20 -4.44 -84.09 22.70
C TRP A 20 -4.74 -82.62 22.37
N LYS A 21 -6.02 -82.29 22.16
CA LYS A 21 -6.57 -80.95 21.96
C LYS A 21 -6.43 -80.06 23.20
N ASP A 22 -6.33 -80.63 24.40
CA ASP A 22 -6.16 -79.91 25.66
C ASP A 22 -4.67 -79.76 26.05
N HIS A 23 -3.75 -80.16 25.16
CA HIS A 23 -2.33 -80.00 25.42
C HIS A 23 -1.96 -78.51 25.34
N PRO A 24 -1.35 -77.92 26.40
CA PRO A 24 -1.10 -76.48 26.47
C PRO A 24 -0.25 -75.96 25.31
N LEU A 25 0.65 -76.79 24.77
CA LEU A 25 1.42 -76.48 23.56
C LEU A 25 0.57 -76.41 22.28
N ALA A 26 -0.42 -77.30 22.10
CA ALA A 26 -1.27 -77.28 20.91
C ALA A 26 -2.16 -76.02 20.90
N ILE A 27 -2.73 -75.67 22.06
CA ILE A 27 -3.51 -74.44 22.24
C ILE A 27 -2.61 -73.21 22.00
N ALA A 28 -1.40 -73.19 22.56
CA ALA A 28 -0.46 -72.09 22.36
C ALA A 28 -0.10 -71.90 20.86
N VAL A 29 0.12 -72.98 20.12
CA VAL A 29 0.42 -72.92 18.67
C VAL A 29 -0.79 -72.41 17.88
N VAL A 30 -2.00 -72.92 18.15
CA VAL A 30 -3.22 -72.47 17.45
C VAL A 30 -3.50 -70.99 17.74
N VAL A 31 -3.33 -70.54 18.99
CA VAL A 31 -3.48 -69.13 19.36
C VAL A 31 -2.40 -68.27 18.72
N ALA A 32 -1.15 -68.71 18.68
CA ALA A 32 -0.05 -67.99 18.04
C ALA A 32 -0.27 -67.83 16.53
N VAL A 33 -0.67 -68.91 15.84
CA VAL A 33 -0.99 -68.88 14.40
C VAL A 33 -2.22 -68.01 14.14
N GLY A 34 -3.29 -68.14 14.94
CA GLY A 34 -4.48 -67.31 14.81
C GLY A 34 -4.20 -65.82 15.03
N THR A 35 -3.36 -65.49 16.02
CA THR A 35 -2.94 -64.11 16.29
C THR A 35 -2.06 -63.56 15.16
N ALA A 36 -1.14 -64.37 14.62
CA ALA A 36 -0.30 -63.98 13.49
C ALA A 36 -1.12 -63.73 12.22
N VAL A 37 -2.09 -64.60 11.93
CA VAL A 37 -3.02 -64.43 10.81
C VAL A 37 -3.86 -63.17 10.99
N PHE A 38 -4.46 -62.95 12.17
CA PHE A 38 -5.23 -61.74 12.45
C PHE A 38 -4.39 -60.46 12.32
N PHE A 39 -3.15 -60.49 12.81
CA PHE A 39 -2.25 -59.35 12.69
C PHE A 39 -1.91 -59.05 11.22
N MET A 40 -1.65 -60.08 10.42
CA MET A 40 -1.34 -59.95 8.99
C MET A 40 -2.55 -59.54 8.15
N THR A 41 -3.75 -60.02 8.46
CA THR A 41 -4.94 -59.78 7.62
C THR A 41 -5.73 -58.53 8.03
N VAL A 42 -5.64 -58.12 9.30
CA VAL A 42 -6.43 -56.99 9.82
C VAL A 42 -5.52 -55.83 10.21
N VAL A 43 -4.52 -56.06 11.04
CA VAL A 43 -3.71 -54.97 11.63
C VAL A 43 -2.77 -54.34 10.60
N VAL A 44 -2.09 -55.16 9.79
CA VAL A 44 -1.16 -54.67 8.77
C VAL A 44 -1.88 -53.85 7.69
N PRO A 45 -2.98 -54.34 7.06
CA PRO A 45 -3.71 -53.56 6.06
C PRO A 45 -4.27 -52.25 6.61
N LEU A 46 -4.90 -52.27 7.81
CA LEU A 46 -5.40 -51.04 8.44
C LEU A 46 -4.30 -49.99 8.68
N ARG A 47 -3.09 -50.42 9.04
CA ARG A 47 -1.97 -49.48 9.19
C ARG A 47 -1.49 -48.94 7.86
N VAL A 48 -1.43 -49.78 6.83
CA VAL A 48 -1.08 -49.36 5.47
C VAL A 48 -2.08 -48.34 4.95
N ASP A 49 -3.39 -48.60 5.08
CA ASP A 49 -4.47 -47.70 4.66
C ASP A 49 -4.44 -46.36 5.41
N LEU A 50 -4.14 -46.38 6.72
CA LEU A 50 -3.99 -45.15 7.50
C LEU A 50 -2.73 -44.36 7.11
N LEU A 51 -1.66 -45.04 6.73
CA LEU A 51 -0.42 -44.41 6.28
C LEU A 51 -0.59 -43.80 4.88
N THR A 52 -1.22 -44.50 3.94
CA THR A 52 -1.53 -43.97 2.61
C THR A 52 -2.45 -42.76 2.70
N ALA A 53 -3.53 -42.83 3.48
CA ALA A 53 -4.44 -41.69 3.71
C ALA A 53 -3.72 -40.48 4.34
N LYS A 54 -2.75 -40.70 5.23
CA LYS A 54 -1.92 -39.62 5.79
C LYS A 54 -0.98 -39.01 4.76
N VAL A 55 -0.37 -39.84 3.91
CA VAL A 55 0.51 -39.38 2.82
C VAL A 55 -0.27 -38.57 1.79
N GLU A 56 -1.47 -39.02 1.41
CA GLU A 56 -2.36 -38.28 0.50
C GLU A 56 -2.74 -36.91 1.08
N ARG A 57 -3.14 -36.86 2.36
CA ARG A 57 -3.43 -35.58 3.03
C ARG A 57 -2.22 -34.65 3.10
N LEU A 58 -1.04 -35.17 3.38
CA LEU A 58 0.19 -34.37 3.39
C LEU A 58 0.54 -33.87 1.98
N ALA A 59 0.31 -34.68 0.94
CA ALA A 59 0.48 -34.29 -0.45
C ALA A 59 -0.50 -33.17 -0.83
N GLU A 60 -1.79 -33.28 -0.46
CA GLU A 60 -2.79 -32.22 -0.65
C GLU A 60 -2.42 -30.92 0.08
N LEU A 61 -2.00 -31.00 1.34
CA LEU A 61 -1.51 -29.85 2.11
C LEU A 61 -0.29 -29.20 1.46
N SER A 62 0.63 -30.00 0.90
CA SER A 62 1.81 -29.50 0.19
C SER A 62 1.47 -28.85 -1.16
N ALA A 63 0.47 -29.38 -1.87
CA ALA A 63 -0.03 -28.79 -3.11
C ALA A 63 -0.75 -27.45 -2.83
N ASN A 64 -1.55 -27.40 -1.77
CA ASN A 64 -2.24 -26.19 -1.32
C ASN A 64 -1.26 -25.12 -0.83
N SER A 65 -0.18 -25.49 -0.15
CA SER A 65 0.84 -24.52 0.27
C SER A 65 1.61 -23.96 -0.93
N ALA A 66 1.90 -24.80 -1.93
CA ALA A 66 2.54 -24.36 -3.17
C ALA A 66 1.62 -23.46 -4.02
N SER A 67 0.31 -23.73 -4.05
CA SER A 67 -0.65 -22.86 -4.74
C SER A 67 -0.80 -21.51 -4.04
N ILE A 68 -0.93 -21.50 -2.71
CA ILE A 68 -0.98 -20.27 -1.90
C ILE A 68 0.31 -19.45 -2.08
N ALA A 69 1.48 -20.08 -2.10
CA ALA A 69 2.75 -19.38 -2.35
C ALA A 69 2.79 -18.73 -3.74
N LYS A 70 2.27 -19.40 -4.77
CA LYS A 70 2.15 -18.83 -6.12
C LYS A 70 1.17 -17.66 -6.17
N GLU A 71 0.03 -17.76 -5.50
CA GLU A 71 -0.94 -16.66 -5.41
C GLU A 71 -0.37 -15.46 -4.64
N LEU A 72 0.39 -15.70 -3.58
CA LEU A 72 1.05 -14.66 -2.81
C LEU A 72 2.13 -13.94 -3.63
N GLU A 73 2.92 -14.68 -4.43
CA GLU A 73 3.89 -14.07 -5.35
C GLU A 73 3.20 -13.32 -6.50
N ARG A 74 2.09 -13.84 -7.03
CA ARG A 74 1.29 -13.15 -8.04
C ARG A 74 0.71 -11.85 -7.50
N THR A 75 0.07 -11.89 -6.33
CA THR A 75 -0.52 -10.69 -5.69
C THR A 75 0.55 -9.68 -5.32
N LYS A 76 1.74 -10.09 -4.86
CA LYS A 76 2.88 -9.17 -4.67
C LYS A 76 3.31 -8.46 -5.96
N ARG A 77 3.36 -9.18 -7.08
CA ARG A 77 3.69 -8.60 -8.39
C ARG A 77 2.61 -7.63 -8.85
N GLU A 78 1.33 -8.03 -8.76
CA GLU A 78 0.20 -7.15 -9.08
C GLU A 78 0.21 -5.89 -8.19
N LEU A 79 0.53 -6.02 -6.90
CA LEU A 79 0.63 -4.88 -5.98
C LEU A 79 1.83 -3.97 -6.32
N ALA A 80 2.96 -4.55 -6.74
CA ALA A 80 4.11 -3.79 -7.22
C ALA A 80 3.81 -3.04 -8.53
N GLU A 81 3.11 -3.68 -9.47
CA GLU A 81 2.67 -3.07 -10.73
C GLU A 81 1.66 -1.95 -10.47
N VAL A 82 0.67 -2.17 -9.60
CA VAL A 82 -0.30 -1.14 -9.20
C VAL A 82 0.39 0.03 -8.50
N ARG A 83 1.40 -0.20 -7.66
CA ARG A 83 2.19 0.87 -7.05
C ARG A 83 2.97 1.67 -8.08
N ALA A 84 3.59 1.02 -9.05
CA ALA A 84 4.28 1.68 -10.15
C ALA A 84 3.31 2.47 -11.04
N ALA A 85 2.13 1.91 -11.32
CA ALA A 85 1.04 2.55 -12.03
C ALA A 85 0.47 3.76 -11.27
N LEU A 86 0.36 3.67 -9.94
CA LEU A 86 -0.07 4.75 -9.07
C LEU A 86 0.99 5.86 -9.02
N GLN A 87 2.28 5.54 -8.89
CA GLN A 87 3.35 6.53 -8.96
C GLN A 87 3.36 7.25 -10.33
N THR A 88 3.23 6.50 -11.42
CA THR A 88 3.13 7.09 -12.76
C THR A 88 1.83 7.86 -12.97
N SER A 89 0.74 7.51 -12.30
CA SER A 89 -0.53 8.25 -12.31
C SER A 89 -0.50 9.52 -11.44
N LEU A 90 0.20 9.50 -10.31
CA LEU A 90 0.43 10.70 -9.51
C LEU A 90 1.32 11.69 -10.28
N LEU A 91 2.26 11.17 -11.07
CA LEU A 91 2.99 11.94 -12.07
C LEU A 91 2.13 12.39 -13.27
N LYS A 92 0.87 11.94 -13.45
CA LYS A 92 0.06 12.30 -14.62
C LYS A 92 -0.54 13.71 -14.55
N SER A 93 -0.76 14.30 -13.37
CA SER A 93 -0.88 15.77 -13.23
C SER A 93 -1.01 16.18 -11.76
N PRO A 94 0.04 16.71 -11.10
CA PRO A 94 -0.09 17.46 -9.84
C PRO A 94 -0.95 18.73 -9.95
N PHE A 95 -1.47 19.05 -11.14
CA PHE A 95 -2.29 20.22 -11.40
C PHE A 95 -3.72 19.83 -11.78
N GLN A 96 -4.69 20.63 -11.35
CA GLN A 96 -6.07 20.49 -11.82
C GLN A 96 -6.21 21.03 -13.25
N ASP A 97 -7.09 20.41 -14.05
CA ASP A 97 -7.39 20.88 -15.40
C ASP A 97 -7.82 22.35 -15.38
N ARG A 98 -7.22 23.15 -16.28
CA ARG A 98 -7.44 24.60 -16.42
C ARG A 98 -7.16 25.44 -15.16
N SER A 99 -6.47 24.88 -14.17
CA SER A 99 -6.02 25.61 -12.99
C SER A 99 -4.53 25.92 -13.08
N VAL A 100 -4.15 27.05 -12.52
CA VAL A 100 -2.74 27.41 -12.27
C VAL A 100 -2.23 26.89 -10.93
N TYR A 101 -3.15 26.45 -10.08
CA TYR A 101 -2.88 26.01 -8.72
C TYR A 101 -2.68 24.49 -8.71
N PRO A 102 -1.63 23.98 -8.04
CA PRO A 102 -1.47 22.54 -7.83
C PRO A 102 -2.60 21.99 -6.97
N LEU A 103 -2.81 20.68 -7.06
CA LEU A 103 -3.70 19.94 -6.18
C LEU A 103 -3.32 20.20 -4.71
N GLY A 104 -4.32 20.53 -3.87
CA GLY A 104 -4.11 20.82 -2.45
C GLY A 104 -3.72 22.28 -2.14
N PHE A 105 -3.48 23.08 -3.17
CA PHE A 105 -3.23 24.52 -3.08
C PHE A 105 -4.30 25.37 -3.78
N ASP A 106 -5.34 24.73 -4.31
CA ASP A 106 -6.50 25.34 -4.97
C ASP A 106 -7.44 26.06 -3.99
N GLU A 107 -7.33 25.74 -2.71
CA GLU A 107 -8.11 26.33 -1.65
C GLU A 107 -7.75 27.79 -1.35
N VAL A 108 -6.48 28.16 -1.51
CA VAL A 108 -6.01 29.53 -1.26
C VAL A 108 -5.47 30.13 -2.54
N VAL A 109 -6.27 31.05 -3.09
CA VAL A 109 -5.97 31.74 -4.34
C VAL A 109 -5.50 33.17 -4.07
N ILE A 110 -5.05 33.83 -5.13
CA ILE A 110 -4.70 35.24 -5.02
C ILE A 110 -5.93 36.08 -4.64
N GLY A 111 -5.77 36.98 -3.68
CA GLY A 111 -6.86 37.77 -3.11
C GLY A 111 -7.47 37.19 -1.83
N THR A 112 -7.12 35.96 -1.44
CA THR A 112 -7.54 35.38 -0.15
C THR A 112 -6.96 36.18 1.03
N PRO A 113 -7.75 36.51 2.06
CA PRO A 113 -7.25 37.18 3.27
C PRO A 113 -6.22 36.35 4.04
N VAL A 114 -5.25 37.01 4.68
CA VAL A 114 -4.19 36.31 5.45
C VAL A 114 -4.75 35.45 6.58
N ALA A 115 -5.78 35.93 7.28
CA ALA A 115 -6.42 35.18 8.37
C ALA A 115 -7.01 33.84 7.88
N GLU A 116 -7.55 33.83 6.65
CA GLU A 116 -8.11 32.63 6.05
C GLU A 116 -7.00 31.66 5.60
N LEU A 117 -5.91 32.16 5.02
CA LEU A 117 -4.72 31.36 4.69
C LEU A 117 -4.18 30.62 5.92
N ILE A 118 -4.01 31.33 7.05
CA ILE A 118 -3.50 30.74 8.30
C ILE A 118 -4.48 29.69 8.84
N SER A 119 -5.79 29.95 8.74
CA SER A 119 -6.81 28.99 9.18
C SER A 119 -6.81 27.70 8.36
N ARG A 120 -6.53 27.78 7.06
CA ARG A 120 -6.52 26.60 6.18
C ARG A 120 -5.22 25.82 6.25
N TYR A 121 -4.10 26.50 6.48
CA TYR A 121 -2.79 25.88 6.62
C TYR A 121 -2.16 26.18 7.98
N PRO A 122 -2.70 25.65 9.10
CA PRO A 122 -2.22 25.99 10.44
C PRO A 122 -0.75 25.57 10.70
N ASP A 123 -0.25 24.59 9.95
CA ASP A 123 1.12 24.09 10.04
C ASP A 123 2.16 24.97 9.29
N GLY A 124 1.73 26.04 8.63
CA GLY A 124 2.62 26.90 7.86
C GLY A 124 3.53 27.77 8.73
N THR A 125 4.69 28.14 8.18
CA THR A 125 5.70 28.95 8.85
C THR A 125 5.60 30.41 8.41
N TRP A 126 5.46 31.31 9.38
CA TRP A 126 5.45 32.75 9.14
C TRP A 126 6.88 33.33 9.21
N ASP A 127 7.29 34.07 8.18
CA ASP A 127 8.56 34.79 8.14
C ASP A 127 8.27 36.30 8.26
N GLU A 128 8.47 36.85 9.47
CA GLU A 128 8.20 38.26 9.76
C GLU A 128 9.13 39.21 9.01
N GLU A 129 10.40 38.83 8.84
CA GLU A 129 11.41 39.68 8.21
C GLU A 129 11.14 39.87 6.72
N ARG A 130 10.72 38.79 6.05
CA ARG A 130 10.49 38.76 4.60
C ARG A 130 9.02 38.90 4.20
N ALA A 131 8.13 38.97 5.19
CA ALA A 131 6.69 39.16 5.03
C ALA A 131 6.03 38.13 4.08
N TYR A 132 6.35 36.85 4.25
CA TYR A 132 5.69 35.75 3.55
C TYR A 132 5.26 34.65 4.51
N TYR A 133 4.33 33.81 4.04
CA TYR A 133 3.91 32.59 4.73
C TYR A 133 4.26 31.37 3.88
N TYR A 134 4.98 30.42 4.47
CA TYR A 134 5.41 29.21 3.79
C TYR A 134 4.58 28.01 4.24
N VAL A 135 4.06 27.25 3.28
CA VAL A 135 3.32 26.01 3.51
C VAL A 135 4.08 24.87 2.85
N ASN A 136 4.39 23.84 3.64
CA ASN A 136 5.03 22.62 3.15
C ASN A 136 3.98 21.64 2.63
N ALA A 137 4.14 21.17 1.40
CA ALA A 137 3.27 20.16 0.81
C ALA A 137 3.67 18.77 1.34
N LYS A 138 2.88 18.22 2.27
CA LYS A 138 3.14 16.87 2.82
C LYS A 138 2.76 15.73 1.86
N PHE A 139 2.12 16.03 0.73
CA PHE A 139 1.35 15.07 -0.05
C PHE A 139 1.81 14.85 -1.50
N ASP A 140 2.64 15.73 -2.07
CA ASP A 140 3.06 15.62 -3.47
C ASP A 140 4.60 15.57 -3.59
N ALA A 141 5.07 14.69 -4.48
CA ALA A 141 6.49 14.55 -4.80
C ALA A 141 6.95 15.64 -5.78
N VAL A 142 6.05 16.23 -6.57
CA VAL A 142 6.41 17.22 -7.59
C VAL A 142 6.39 18.63 -7.02
N VAL A 143 5.34 19.02 -6.30
CA VAL A 143 5.25 20.31 -5.60
C VAL A 143 5.56 20.12 -4.13
N THR A 144 6.63 20.73 -3.64
CA THR A 144 7.12 20.57 -2.26
C THR A 144 6.58 21.64 -1.31
N GLY A 145 6.04 22.74 -1.82
CA GLY A 145 5.45 23.77 -0.99
C GLY A 145 4.97 25.00 -1.74
N GLY A 146 4.34 25.92 -1.01
CA GLY A 146 3.88 27.21 -1.50
C GLY A 146 4.32 28.33 -0.56
N THR A 147 4.91 29.39 -1.11
CA THR A 147 5.18 30.65 -0.41
C THR A 147 4.18 31.70 -0.84
N TYR A 148 3.41 32.21 0.11
CA TYR A 148 2.39 33.23 -0.09
C TYR A 148 2.94 34.60 0.31
N TYR A 149 2.87 35.55 -0.62
CA TYR A 149 3.20 36.95 -0.40
C TYR A 149 1.95 37.79 -0.28
N PHE A 150 2.04 38.91 0.44
CA PHE A 150 0.88 39.72 0.81
C PHE A 150 0.94 41.12 0.21
N THR A 151 -0.22 41.76 0.08
CA THR A 151 -0.33 43.16 -0.38
C THR A 151 0.25 44.15 0.63
N GLU A 152 0.14 43.86 1.93
CA GLU A 152 0.61 44.71 3.02
C GLU A 152 1.64 43.97 3.87
N ARG A 153 2.65 44.70 4.37
CA ARG A 153 3.63 44.12 5.30
C ARG A 153 3.00 43.85 6.65
N GLY A 154 3.51 42.85 7.37
CA GLY A 154 3.08 42.51 8.72
C GLY A 154 1.85 41.62 8.82
N GLY A 155 1.59 40.79 7.80
CA GLY A 155 0.53 39.77 7.83
C GLY A 155 -0.88 40.32 7.81
N LYS A 156 -1.03 41.50 7.21
CA LYS A 156 -2.33 42.13 6.95
C LYS A 156 -2.60 42.13 5.45
N GLY A 157 -3.86 42.32 5.09
CA GLY A 157 -4.29 42.38 3.69
C GLY A 157 -4.61 41.02 3.08
N LYS A 158 -4.26 40.86 1.81
CA LYS A 158 -4.63 39.71 0.96
C LYS A 158 -3.40 39.12 0.31
N VAL A 159 -3.47 37.84 -0.04
CA VAL A 159 -2.46 37.19 -0.89
C VAL A 159 -2.35 37.93 -2.21
N SER A 160 -1.14 38.30 -2.60
CA SER A 160 -0.83 39.03 -3.85
C SER A 160 -0.08 38.17 -4.87
N GLN A 161 0.80 37.29 -4.37
CA GLN A 161 1.61 36.39 -5.17
C GLN A 161 1.77 35.07 -4.43
N ILE A 162 1.90 33.99 -5.19
CA ILE A 162 2.14 32.66 -4.67
C ILE A 162 3.29 32.05 -5.46
N LEU A 163 4.33 31.61 -4.76
CA LEU A 163 5.45 30.89 -5.34
C LEU A 163 5.33 29.42 -4.98
N PHE A 164 5.16 28.56 -5.97
CA PHE A 164 5.15 27.12 -5.77
C PHE A 164 6.55 26.55 -5.98
N HIS A 165 7.04 25.86 -4.96
CA HIS A 165 8.31 25.17 -4.98
C HIS A 165 8.10 23.78 -5.57
N LEU A 166 8.85 23.46 -6.60
CA LEU A 166 8.94 22.13 -7.17
C LEU A 166 10.11 21.40 -6.52
N ALA A 167 10.09 20.07 -6.51
CA ALA A 167 11.17 19.28 -5.95
C ALA A 167 12.52 19.61 -6.63
N SER A 168 13.43 20.19 -5.84
CA SER A 168 14.76 20.59 -6.29
C SER A 168 15.57 19.36 -6.75
N GLY A 169 15.98 19.37 -8.02
CA GLY A 169 16.75 18.29 -8.65
C GLY A 169 16.03 17.60 -9.82
N GLU A 170 14.71 17.75 -9.93
CA GLU A 170 13.95 17.13 -11.00
C GLU A 170 13.58 18.13 -12.09
N LYS A 171 14.30 18.09 -13.22
CA LYS A 171 13.82 18.70 -14.49
C LYS A 171 12.37 18.28 -14.78
N ALA A 172 11.98 17.09 -14.31
CA ALA A 172 10.63 16.57 -14.43
C ALA A 172 9.56 17.51 -13.86
N GLY A 173 9.78 18.17 -12.72
CA GLY A 173 8.79 19.08 -12.14
C GLY A 173 8.55 20.31 -13.00
N THR A 174 9.62 20.98 -13.43
CA THR A 174 9.53 22.15 -14.33
C THR A 174 8.94 21.76 -15.69
N ASP A 175 9.36 20.63 -16.26
CA ASP A 175 8.83 20.14 -17.53
C ASP A 175 7.34 19.76 -17.44
N LEU A 176 6.91 19.23 -16.30
CA LEU A 176 5.51 18.90 -16.06
C LEU A 176 4.67 20.18 -15.95
N ALA A 177 5.10 21.14 -15.12
CA ALA A 177 4.44 22.45 -15.03
C ALA A 177 4.34 23.12 -16.42
N ARG A 178 5.43 23.07 -17.20
CA ARG A 178 5.46 23.58 -18.57
C ARG A 178 4.43 22.90 -19.46
N LYS A 179 4.40 21.56 -19.48
CA LYS A 179 3.42 20.79 -20.27
C LYS A 179 1.99 21.10 -19.86
N HIS A 180 1.74 21.24 -18.56
CA HIS A 180 0.43 21.60 -18.02
C HIS A 180 -0.02 22.97 -18.51
N PHE A 181 0.85 23.98 -18.44
CA PHE A 181 0.52 25.32 -18.90
C PHE A 181 0.33 25.39 -20.41
N LEU A 182 1.16 24.69 -21.19
CA LEU A 182 0.98 24.57 -22.63
C LEU A 182 -0.35 23.89 -23.01
N ALA A 183 -0.74 22.84 -22.29
CA ALA A 183 -1.98 22.11 -22.55
C ALA A 183 -3.23 22.93 -22.20
N ASN A 184 -3.19 23.72 -21.12
CA ASN A 184 -4.36 24.44 -20.62
C ASN A 184 -4.50 25.88 -21.12
N PHE A 185 -3.37 26.58 -21.30
CA PHE A 185 -3.33 28.00 -21.64
C PHE A 185 -2.71 28.27 -23.02
N GLY A 186 -2.13 27.25 -23.67
CA GLY A 186 -1.49 27.39 -24.98
C GLY A 186 -0.05 27.91 -24.89
N GLU A 187 0.43 28.48 -25.99
CA GLU A 187 1.76 29.09 -26.05
C GLU A 187 1.86 30.30 -25.11
N PRO A 188 3.03 30.55 -24.48
CA PRO A 188 3.21 31.68 -23.58
C PRO A 188 3.02 33.01 -24.31
N ASP A 189 2.31 33.95 -23.69
CA ASP A 189 2.11 35.31 -24.21
C ASP A 189 3.42 36.08 -24.35
N ALA A 190 4.39 35.78 -23.48
CA ALA A 190 5.73 36.36 -23.54
C ALA A 190 6.79 35.37 -23.05
N THR A 191 7.98 35.48 -23.62
CA THR A 191 9.19 34.80 -23.13
C THR A 191 10.26 35.84 -22.91
N ARG A 192 10.72 36.01 -21.67
CA ARG A 192 11.75 37.01 -21.33
C ARG A 192 12.92 36.35 -20.63
N ARG A 193 14.12 36.51 -21.21
CA ARG A 193 15.36 35.83 -20.79
C ARG A 193 15.19 34.31 -20.81
N ARG A 194 14.64 33.78 -19.71
CA ARG A 194 14.49 32.37 -19.39
C ARG A 194 13.16 32.06 -18.68
N SER A 195 12.31 33.05 -18.50
CA SER A 195 10.99 32.89 -17.89
C SER A 195 9.93 32.95 -18.98
N MET A 196 8.97 32.03 -18.90
CA MET A 196 7.82 31.97 -19.78
C MET A 196 6.60 32.48 -19.03
N PHE A 197 5.80 33.30 -19.68
CA PHE A 197 4.66 33.98 -19.09
C PHE A 197 3.37 33.53 -19.77
N TRP A 198 2.41 33.06 -18.98
CA TRP A 198 1.06 32.72 -19.44
C TRP A 198 0.04 33.59 -18.73
N ARG A 199 -0.92 34.10 -19.48
CA ARG A 199 -2.14 34.68 -18.94
C ARG A 199 -3.14 33.55 -18.68
N ALA A 200 -3.35 33.23 -17.40
CA ALA A 200 -4.28 32.18 -17.01
C ALA A 200 -5.73 32.67 -16.97
N THR A 201 -5.94 33.89 -16.48
CA THR A 201 -7.22 34.59 -16.47
C THR A 201 -7.00 36.08 -16.78
N ASP A 202 -8.06 36.87 -16.87
CA ASP A 202 -7.94 38.33 -17.06
C ASP A 202 -7.20 39.02 -15.90
N ARG A 203 -7.03 38.34 -14.76
CA ARG A 203 -6.46 38.90 -13.53
C ARG A 203 -5.25 38.15 -13.00
N GLU A 204 -4.91 37.00 -13.59
CA GLU A 204 -3.84 36.13 -13.08
C GLU A 204 -2.87 35.77 -14.18
N TRP A 205 -1.60 35.81 -13.81
CA TRP A 205 -0.49 35.45 -14.67
C TRP A 205 0.38 34.43 -13.97
N VAL A 206 0.94 33.54 -14.76
CA VAL A 206 1.87 32.51 -14.31
C VAL A 206 3.19 32.73 -14.99
N THR A 207 4.27 32.71 -14.20
CA THR A 207 5.64 32.62 -14.71
C THR A 207 6.26 31.30 -14.31
N LEU A 208 6.90 30.65 -15.28
CA LEU A 208 7.75 29.49 -15.05
C LEU A 208 9.19 29.88 -15.37
N ASP A 209 10.05 29.86 -14.36
CA ASP A 209 11.47 30.15 -14.52
C ASP A 209 12.20 28.91 -15.05
N ALA A 210 13.13 29.09 -15.99
CA ALA A 210 13.93 27.98 -16.52
C ALA A 210 14.81 27.34 -15.42
N PRO A 211 15.16 26.05 -15.56
CA PRO A 211 15.92 25.29 -14.55
C PRO A 211 17.37 25.74 -14.28
N HIS A 212 17.81 26.91 -14.78
CA HIS A 212 19.15 27.46 -14.60
C HIS A 212 19.19 28.79 -13.82
N ASP A 213 18.11 29.15 -13.12
CA ASP A 213 18.11 30.25 -12.14
C ASP A 213 18.66 29.76 -10.77
N PRO A 214 19.13 30.65 -9.87
CA PRO A 214 19.73 30.25 -8.59
C PRO A 214 18.71 29.64 -7.60
N LEU A 215 17.42 29.63 -7.96
CA LEU A 215 16.35 28.87 -7.33
C LEU A 215 15.75 27.91 -8.37
N PRO A 216 16.47 26.84 -8.77
CA PRO A 216 15.98 25.92 -9.79
C PRO A 216 14.76 25.16 -9.26
N GLY A 217 13.71 25.08 -10.09
CA GLY A 217 12.52 24.28 -9.77
C GLY A 217 11.47 25.04 -8.96
N ALA A 218 11.12 26.27 -9.34
CA ALA A 218 9.98 26.96 -8.76
C ALA A 218 9.21 27.70 -9.86
N TYR A 219 7.92 27.92 -9.67
CA TYR A 219 7.13 28.77 -10.55
C TYR A 219 6.24 29.69 -9.74
N ARG A 220 6.00 30.91 -10.23
CA ARG A 220 5.21 31.92 -9.51
C ARG A 220 3.88 32.13 -10.23
N VAL A 221 2.83 32.22 -9.43
CA VAL A 221 1.52 32.73 -9.82
C VAL A 221 1.36 34.09 -9.15
N TYR A 222 0.98 35.11 -9.90
CA TYR A 222 0.75 36.43 -9.32
C TYR A 222 -0.45 37.10 -9.98
N ALA A 223 -1.15 37.94 -9.20
CA ALA A 223 -2.24 38.72 -9.74
C ALA A 223 -1.67 39.92 -10.51
N VAL A 224 -2.25 40.17 -11.67
CA VAL A 224 -2.18 41.50 -12.28
C VAL A 224 -3.19 42.36 -11.55
N ASN A 225 -2.70 43.02 -10.50
CA ASN A 225 -3.46 44.09 -9.90
C ASN A 225 -3.35 45.30 -10.85
N ALA A 226 -4.46 45.69 -11.47
CA ALA A 226 -4.51 46.83 -12.39
C ALA A 226 -3.99 48.15 -11.77
N ALA A 227 -3.84 48.21 -10.44
CA ALA A 227 -3.34 49.36 -9.69
C ALA A 227 -1.84 49.31 -9.35
N ALA A 228 -1.16 48.18 -9.57
CA ALA A 228 0.27 48.05 -9.31
C ALA A 228 0.92 47.30 -10.47
N PRO A 229 1.38 47.99 -11.52
CA PRO A 229 2.35 47.38 -12.40
C PRO A 229 3.55 47.06 -11.51
N THR A 230 3.75 45.79 -11.16
CA THR A 230 5.10 45.33 -10.87
C THR A 230 5.94 45.84 -12.03
N TYR A 231 7.03 46.54 -11.74
CA TYR A 231 7.91 47.17 -12.75
C TYR A 231 8.30 46.24 -13.92
N GLU A 232 8.17 44.92 -13.74
CA GLU A 232 8.32 43.91 -14.77
C GLU A 232 7.24 43.92 -15.86
N PHE A 233 5.98 44.30 -15.57
CA PHE A 233 4.87 44.30 -16.53
C PHE A 233 4.82 45.51 -17.46
N GLU A 234 5.18 46.70 -16.99
CA GLU A 234 5.32 47.85 -17.90
C GLU A 234 6.45 47.67 -18.90
N LEU A 235 7.45 46.83 -18.57
CA LEU A 235 8.51 46.42 -19.48
C LEU A 235 8.11 45.29 -20.44
N LEU A 236 6.94 44.64 -20.26
CA LEU A 236 6.41 43.62 -21.19
C LEU A 236 5.60 44.23 -22.35
N LYS A 237 5.22 45.51 -22.26
CA LYS A 237 4.51 46.24 -23.34
C LYS A 237 5.44 46.97 -24.33
N ARG A 238 6.76 46.86 -24.16
CA ARG A 238 7.78 47.42 -25.08
C ARG A 238 8.55 46.31 -25.76
#